data_AF-A0A9N7RNZ3-F1
#
_entry.id   AF-A0A9N7RNZ3-F1
#
_cell.length_a   1.000
_cell.length_b   1.000
_cell.length_c   1.000
_cell.angle_alpha   90.00
_cell.angle_beta   90.00
_cell.angle_gamma   90.00
#
_symmetry.space_group_name_H-M   'P 1'
#
loop_
_entity.id
_entity.type
_entity.pdbx_description
1 polymer ?
#
loop_
_entity_poly.entity_id
_entity_poly.type
_entity_poly.pdbx_seq_one_letter_code
_entity_poly.pdbx_strand_id
1 'polypeptide(L)'
;MHTLSQYQGKSFIPTTFAGLIGTAKHQAQTTRDNIFRLDENIKDRNSELKSSYRKCLERYKKAANRLEGANKSFTKNPKNTGFVKKFVSDAMSEAQSCNKELSRQENEPSNVAGDIGKLHDLGSIIVFLCDQISNGRISSDVN
;
A
#
# COMPACT_ATOMS: atom_id res chain seq x y z
N MET A 1 19.87 -13.66 -3.00
CA MET A 1 18.78 -13.68 -3.99
C MET A 1 18.38 -15.14 -4.31
N HIS A 2 17.70 -15.85 -3.40
CA HIS A 2 17.30 -17.25 -3.62
C HIS A 2 15.79 -17.49 -3.60
N THR A 3 14.99 -16.45 -3.38
CA THR A 3 13.53 -16.57 -3.19
C THR A 3 12.71 -16.46 -4.49
N LEU A 4 13.35 -16.12 -5.60
CA LEU A 4 12.69 -15.78 -6.88
C LEU A 4 12.67 -16.92 -7.91
N SER A 5 13.45 -18.00 -7.72
CA SER A 5 13.52 -19.12 -8.68
C SER A 5 12.22 -19.92 -8.75
N GLN A 6 11.46 -20.00 -7.65
CA GLN A 6 10.22 -20.78 -7.58
C GLN A 6 9.05 -20.20 -8.40
N TYR A 7 9.19 -18.99 -8.92
CA TYR A 7 8.18 -18.30 -9.74
C TYR A 7 8.57 -18.20 -11.23
N GLN A 8 9.74 -18.70 -11.63
CA GLN A 8 10.11 -18.76 -13.05
C GLN A 8 9.26 -19.80 -13.77
N GLY A 9 8.55 -19.39 -14.83
CA GLY A 9 7.82 -20.29 -15.73
C GLY A 9 6.43 -20.74 -15.29
N LYS A 10 5.91 -20.27 -14.14
CA LYS A 10 4.51 -20.53 -13.73
C LYS A 10 3.61 -19.38 -14.16
N SER A 11 2.44 -19.71 -14.73
CA SER A 11 1.37 -18.73 -14.99
C SER A 11 1.08 -17.99 -13.69
N PHE A 12 1.33 -16.69 -13.70
CA PHE A 12 1.02 -15.85 -12.56
C PHE A 12 -0.46 -15.55 -12.64
N ILE A 13 -1.23 -16.38 -11.95
CA ILE A 13 -2.68 -16.34 -11.95
C ILE A 13 -3.09 -14.91 -11.59
N PRO A 14 -3.75 -14.14 -12.49
CA PRO A 14 -4.12 -12.75 -12.23
C PRO A 14 -4.90 -12.56 -10.92
N THR A 15 -5.64 -13.59 -10.50
CA THR A 15 -6.32 -13.65 -9.20
C THR A 15 -5.38 -13.47 -8.00
N THR A 16 -4.17 -14.05 -8.03
CA THR A 16 -3.18 -13.91 -6.95
C THR A 16 -2.66 -12.48 -6.85
N PHE A 17 -2.45 -11.81 -8.00
CA PHE A 17 -2.00 -10.42 -8.03
C PHE A 17 -3.07 -9.43 -7.59
N ALA A 18 -4.30 -9.61 -8.09
CA ALA A 18 -5.44 -8.85 -7.62
C ALA A 18 -5.64 -9.05 -6.11
N GLY A 19 -5.42 -10.27 -5.62
CA GLY A 19 -5.38 -10.60 -4.19
C GLY A 19 -4.33 -9.78 -3.43
N LEU A 20 -3.09 -9.72 -3.91
CA LEU A 20 -2.01 -8.91 -3.31
C LEU A 20 -2.38 -7.42 -3.25
N ILE A 21 -2.93 -6.85 -4.32
CA ILE A 21 -3.41 -5.45 -4.34
C ILE A 21 -4.55 -5.27 -3.33
N GLY A 22 -5.46 -6.25 -3.24
CA GLY A 22 -6.53 -6.28 -2.25
C GLY A 22 -6.01 -6.30 -0.81
N THR A 23 -4.99 -7.13 -0.53
CA THR A 23 -4.31 -7.17 0.78
C THR A 23 -3.67 -5.84 1.12
N ALA A 24 -2.98 -5.21 0.17
CA ALA A 24 -2.41 -3.87 0.38
C ALA A 24 -3.50 -2.82 0.67
N LYS A 25 -4.63 -2.85 -0.07
CA LYS A 25 -5.78 -1.97 0.18
C LYS A 25 -6.33 -2.18 1.60
N HIS A 26 -6.54 -3.43 1.98
CA HIS A 26 -7.04 -3.77 3.31
C HIS A 26 -6.10 -3.27 4.41
N GLN A 27 -4.79 -3.50 4.26
CA GLN A 27 -3.78 -2.98 5.18
C GLN A 27 -3.88 -1.45 5.30
N ALA A 28 -4.00 -0.72 4.19
CA ALA A 28 -4.15 0.74 4.23
C ALA A 28 -5.42 1.19 4.97
N GLN A 29 -6.53 0.46 4.82
CA GLN A 29 -7.78 0.72 5.54
C GLN A 29 -7.63 0.43 7.04
N THR A 30 -7.06 -0.71 7.41
CA THR A 30 -6.79 -1.07 8.80
C THR A 30 -5.89 -0.05 9.48
N THR A 31 -4.82 0.40 8.81
CA THR A 31 -3.94 1.44 9.36
C THR A 31 -4.67 2.76 9.55
N ARG A 32 -5.54 3.15 8.60
CA ARG A 32 -6.41 4.34 8.76
C ARG A 32 -7.28 4.22 9.99
N ASP A 33 -7.93 3.08 10.20
CA ASP A 33 -8.83 2.86 11.33
C ASP A 33 -8.07 2.87 12.66
N ASN A 34 -6.85 2.32 12.68
CA ASN A 34 -5.96 2.41 13.83
C ASN A 34 -5.56 3.86 14.16
N ILE A 35 -5.18 4.65 13.14
CA ILE A 35 -4.88 6.08 13.32
C ILE A 35 -6.12 6.83 13.83
N PHE A 36 -7.31 6.48 13.34
CA PHE A 36 -8.56 7.13 13.77
C PHE A 36 -8.82 6.89 15.26
N ARG A 37 -8.67 5.64 15.72
CA ARG A 37 -8.79 5.31 17.15
C ARG A 37 -7.77 6.06 18.01
N LEU A 38 -6.55 6.23 17.51
CA LEU A 38 -5.51 7.02 18.20
C LEU A 38 -5.88 8.51 18.26
N ASP A 39 -6.41 9.08 17.18
CA ASP A 39 -6.91 10.46 17.15
C ASP A 39 -8.03 10.71 18.16
N GLU A 40 -8.99 9.79 18.26
CA GLU A 40 -10.12 9.88 19.21
C GLU A 40 -9.66 9.86 20.67
N ASN A 41 -8.60 9.10 20.98
CA ASN A 41 -8.07 8.98 22.34
C ASN A 41 -7.29 10.22 22.81
N ILE A 42 -6.93 11.14 21.91
CA ILE A 42 -6.29 12.40 22.31
C ILE A 42 -7.31 13.37 22.89
N LYS A 43 -7.18 13.61 24.20
CA LYS A 43 -8.02 14.56 24.96
C LYS A 43 -7.80 16.02 24.53
N ASP A 44 -6.57 16.42 24.29
CA ASP A 44 -6.25 17.78 23.83
C ASP A 44 -6.57 17.95 22.33
N ARG A 45 -7.66 18.66 22.06
CA ARG A 45 -8.15 18.92 20.70
C ARG A 45 -7.21 19.80 19.87
N ASN A 46 -6.31 20.55 20.50
CA ASN A 46 -5.40 21.49 19.84
C ASN A 46 -3.96 20.98 19.74
N SER A 47 -3.71 19.73 20.18
CA SER A 47 -2.36 19.16 20.09
C SER A 47 -1.89 18.99 18.65
N GLU A 48 -0.61 19.24 18.43
CA GLU A 48 0.04 19.04 17.13
C GLU A 48 -0.03 17.58 16.67
N LEU A 49 0.02 16.64 17.61
CA LEU A 49 -0.16 15.21 17.36
C LEU A 49 -1.53 14.90 16.75
N LYS A 50 -2.61 15.50 17.27
CA LYS A 50 -3.97 15.31 16.72
C LYS A 50 -4.08 15.86 15.30
N SER A 51 -3.47 17.01 15.03
CA SER A 51 -3.37 17.57 13.68
C SER A 51 -2.62 16.61 12.73
N SER A 52 -1.51 16.04 13.20
CA SER A 52 -0.71 15.07 12.46
C SER A 52 -1.49 13.79 12.12
N TYR A 53 -2.25 13.24 13.08
CA TYR A 53 -3.13 12.10 12.81
C TYR A 53 -4.20 12.42 11.77
N ARG A 54 -4.85 13.58 11.83
CA ARG A 54 -5.84 13.98 10.81
C ARG A 54 -5.25 14.06 9.41
N LYS A 55 -4.03 14.60 9.27
CA LYS A 55 -3.32 14.58 7.98
C LYS A 55 -3.06 13.14 7.52
N CYS A 56 -2.58 12.29 8.43
CA CYS A 56 -2.36 10.87 8.17
C CYS A 56 -3.63 10.12 7.75
N LEU A 57 -4.79 10.41 8.37
CA LEU A 57 -6.07 9.83 8.00
C LEU A 57 -6.44 10.11 6.54
N GLU A 58 -6.27 11.36 6.10
CA GLU A 58 -6.54 11.73 4.70
C GLU A 58 -5.52 11.10 3.74
N ARG A 59 -4.25 10.99 4.14
CA ARG A 59 -3.24 10.27 3.34
C ARG A 59 -3.57 8.80 3.17
N TYR A 60 -3.97 8.12 4.24
CA TYR A 60 -4.34 6.70 4.17
C TYR A 60 -5.65 6.46 3.42
N LYS A 61 -6.59 7.40 3.49
CA LYS A 61 -7.77 7.42 2.60
C LYS A 61 -7.37 7.53 1.13
N LYS A 62 -6.43 8.42 0.80
CA LYS A 62 -5.86 8.52 -0.57
C LYS A 62 -5.15 7.24 -0.96
N ALA A 63 -4.31 6.66 -0.10
CA ALA A 63 -3.60 5.41 -0.36
C ALA A 63 -4.57 4.27 -0.68
N ALA A 64 -5.63 4.09 0.12
CA ALA A 64 -6.66 3.09 -0.14
C ALA A 64 -7.38 3.31 -1.49
N ASN A 65 -7.69 4.56 -1.83
CA ASN A 65 -8.30 4.91 -3.12
C ASN A 65 -7.35 4.64 -4.31
N ARG A 66 -6.05 4.91 -4.14
CA ARG A 66 -5.03 4.60 -5.16
C ARG A 66 -4.93 3.09 -5.38
N LEU A 67 -4.90 2.30 -4.31
CA LEU A 67 -4.87 0.83 -4.38
C LEU A 67 -6.14 0.24 -4.99
N GLU A 68 -7.30 0.84 -4.74
CA GLU A 68 -8.51 0.50 -5.46
C GLU A 68 -8.41 0.80 -6.96
N GLY A 69 -7.84 1.96 -7.33
CA GLY A 69 -7.55 2.32 -8.71
C GLY A 69 -6.58 1.35 -9.38
N ALA A 70 -5.57 0.88 -8.65
CA ALA A 70 -4.65 -0.15 -9.10
C ALA A 70 -5.39 -1.47 -9.40
N ASN A 71 -6.26 -1.92 -8.47
CA ASN A 71 -7.02 -3.15 -8.64
C ASN A 71 -7.97 -3.05 -9.85
N LYS A 72 -8.73 -1.95 -9.96
CA LYS A 72 -9.63 -1.70 -11.11
C LYS A 72 -8.87 -1.69 -12.43
N SER A 73 -7.69 -1.05 -12.46
CA SER A 73 -6.85 -1.00 -13.67
C SER A 73 -6.35 -2.39 -14.07
N PHE A 74 -5.90 -3.18 -13.09
CA PHE A 74 -5.43 -4.54 -13.32
C PHE A 74 -6.56 -5.47 -13.79
N THR A 75 -7.73 -5.44 -13.15
CA THR A 75 -8.89 -6.25 -13.57
C THR A 75 -9.35 -5.90 -14.99
N LYS A 76 -9.33 -4.61 -15.36
CA LYS A 76 -9.72 -4.18 -16.71
C LYS A 76 -8.71 -4.61 -17.78
N ASN A 77 -7.41 -4.54 -17.48
CA ASN A 77 -6.36 -4.93 -18.39
C ASN A 77 -5.13 -5.45 -17.62
N PRO A 78 -5.01 -6.77 -17.41
CA PRO A 78 -3.91 -7.38 -16.66
C PRO A 78 -2.52 -7.15 -17.27
N LYS A 79 -2.45 -6.81 -18.56
CA LYS A 79 -1.20 -6.50 -19.27
C LYS A 79 -0.73 -5.06 -19.02
N ASN A 80 -1.60 -4.19 -18.53
CA ASN A 80 -1.29 -2.79 -18.28
C ASN A 80 -0.82 -2.55 -16.84
N THR A 81 0.33 -3.13 -16.51
CA THR A 81 0.94 -3.02 -15.18
C THR A 81 1.53 -1.63 -14.89
N GLY A 82 1.71 -0.77 -15.89
CA GLY A 82 2.22 0.59 -15.72
C GLY A 82 1.32 1.46 -14.82
N PHE A 83 0.00 1.39 -15.01
CA PHE A 83 -0.94 2.10 -14.12
C PHE A 83 -0.97 1.51 -12.72
N VAL A 84 -0.91 0.18 -12.61
CA VAL A 84 -0.86 -0.52 -11.30
C VAL A 84 0.37 -0.04 -10.53
N LYS A 85 1.55 -0.09 -11.15
CA LYS A 85 2.82 0.37 -10.57
C LYS A 85 2.74 1.82 -10.11
N LYS A 86 2.18 2.71 -10.94
CA LYS A 86 1.99 4.12 -10.57
C LYS A 86 1.09 4.28 -9.34
N PHE A 87 -0.10 3.70 -9.36
CA PHE A 87 -1.05 3.81 -8.25
C PHE A 87 -0.48 3.25 -6.94
N VAL A 88 0.21 2.11 -6.99
CA VAL A 88 0.84 1.49 -5.82
C VAL A 88 1.98 2.36 -5.29
N SER A 89 2.82 2.92 -6.17
CA SER A 89 3.90 3.83 -5.77
C SER A 89 3.37 5.12 -5.14
N ASP A 90 2.28 5.68 -5.67
CA ASP A 90 1.59 6.82 -5.09
C ASP A 90 1.05 6.47 -3.68
N ALA A 91 0.46 5.29 -3.51
CA ALA A 91 -0.04 4.84 -2.20
C ALA A 91 1.09 4.67 -1.17
N MET A 92 2.23 4.10 -1.56
CA MET A 92 3.41 4.01 -0.71
C MET A 92 3.95 5.39 -0.33
N SER A 93 3.94 6.34 -1.28
CA SER A 93 4.39 7.72 -1.03
C SER A 93 3.50 8.45 -0.02
N GLU A 94 2.18 8.21 -0.06
CA GLU A 94 1.24 8.74 0.94
C GLU A 94 1.50 8.15 2.33
N ALA A 95 1.76 6.84 2.41
CA ALA A 95 2.09 6.16 3.67
C ALA A 95 3.42 6.67 4.26
N GLN A 96 4.45 6.80 3.42
CA GLN A 96 5.75 7.35 3.83
C GLN A 96 5.63 8.81 4.30
N SER A 97 4.78 9.61 3.65
CA SER A 97 4.53 10.98 4.06
C SER A 97 3.83 11.06 5.41
N CYS A 98 2.95 10.10 5.74
CA CYS A 98 2.40 9.97 7.09
C CYS A 98 3.49 9.62 8.11
N ASN A 99 4.38 8.67 7.80
CA ASN A 99 5.51 8.33 8.67
C ASN A 99 6.38 9.54 9.00
N LYS A 100 6.70 10.36 7.99
CA LYS A 100 7.48 11.59 8.17
C LYS A 100 6.76 12.63 9.02
N GLU A 101 5.44 12.66 8.99
CA GLU A 101 4.65 13.56 9.83
C GLU A 101 4.66 13.10 11.30
N LEU A 102 4.45 11.80 11.54
CA LEU A 102 4.36 11.24 12.89
C LEU A 102 5.71 11.11 13.59
N SER A 103 6.76 10.75 12.86
CA SER A 103 8.14 10.66 13.41
C SER A 103 8.70 11.98 13.93
N ARG A 104 8.06 13.12 13.62
CA ARG A 104 8.42 14.43 14.18
C ARG A 104 7.82 14.67 15.56
N GLN A 105 6.90 13.81 16.00
CA GLN A 105 6.17 13.96 17.25
C GLN A 105 6.87 13.17 18.35
N GLU A 106 7.16 13.80 19.50
CA GLU A 106 7.90 13.18 20.61
C GLU A 106 7.19 11.95 21.22
N ASN A 107 5.88 11.81 21.02
CA ASN A 107 5.04 10.76 21.61
C ASN A 107 4.34 9.89 20.55
N GLU A 108 4.99 9.59 19.42
CA GLU A 108 4.43 8.68 18.42
C GLU A 108 4.19 7.27 19.04
N PRO A 109 2.97 6.72 18.97
CA PRO A 109 2.72 5.34 19.38
C PRO A 109 3.32 4.37 18.35
N SER A 110 4.06 3.38 18.88
CA SER A 110 4.89 2.44 18.12
C SER A 110 4.15 1.57 17.09
N ASN A 111 2.81 1.51 17.14
CA ASN A 111 2.02 0.63 16.27
C ASN A 111 1.78 1.21 14.87
N VAL A 112 1.80 2.53 14.68
CA VAL A 112 1.54 3.14 13.36
C VAL A 112 2.72 2.94 12.42
N ALA A 113 3.95 3.12 12.91
CA ALA A 113 5.18 2.90 12.14
C ALA A 113 5.28 1.46 11.58
N GLY A 114 4.93 0.45 12.38
CA GLY A 114 4.92 -0.95 11.94
C GLY A 114 3.88 -1.22 10.85
N ASP A 115 2.70 -0.61 10.94
CA ASP A 115 1.64 -0.73 9.95
C ASP A 115 1.97 0.00 8.62
N ILE A 116 2.70 1.12 8.70
CA ILE A 116 3.28 1.80 7.54
C ILE A 116 4.30 0.88 6.83
N GLY A 117 5.18 0.24 7.58
CA GLY A 117 6.18 -0.69 7.06
C GLY A 117 5.56 -1.83 6.25
N LYS A 118 4.51 -2.48 6.79
CA LYS A 118 3.80 -3.55 6.08
C LYS A 118 3.23 -3.10 4.74
N LEU A 119 2.64 -1.91 4.67
CA LEU A 119 2.10 -1.38 3.42
C LEU A 119 3.20 -1.11 2.39
N HIS A 120 4.36 -0.63 2.85
CA HIS A 120 5.53 -0.41 1.99
C HIS A 120 6.08 -1.74 1.43
N ASP A 121 6.16 -2.78 2.25
CA ASP A 121 6.62 -4.10 1.82
C ASP A 121 5.69 -4.72 0.78
N LEU A 122 4.38 -4.69 1.05
CA LEU A 122 3.36 -5.14 0.10
C LEU A 122 3.42 -4.36 -1.22
N GLY A 123 3.54 -3.02 -1.14
CA GLY A 123 3.66 -2.18 -2.32
C GLY A 123 4.92 -2.48 -3.13
N SER A 124 6.06 -2.71 -2.47
CA SER A 124 7.32 -3.05 -3.13
C SER A 124 7.24 -4.39 -3.87
N ILE A 125 6.60 -5.40 -3.26
CA ILE A 125 6.35 -6.70 -3.90
C ILE A 125 5.48 -6.51 -5.15
N ILE A 126 4.40 -5.73 -5.06
CA ILE A 126 3.50 -5.46 -6.19
C ILE A 126 4.24 -4.75 -7.32
N VAL A 127 5.04 -3.73 -7.02
CA VAL A 127 5.86 -3.01 -8.01
C VAL A 127 6.86 -3.94 -8.69
N PHE A 128 7.55 -4.79 -7.92
CA PHE A 128 8.47 -5.77 -8.46
C PHE A 128 7.78 -6.74 -9.44
N LEU A 129 6.59 -7.22 -9.08
CA LEU A 129 5.79 -8.10 -9.94
C LEU A 129 5.30 -7.39 -11.21
N CYS A 130 4.89 -6.11 -11.12
CA CYS A 130 4.60 -5.30 -12.29
C CYS A 130 5.78 -5.29 -13.28
N ASP A 131 7.01 -5.11 -12.78
CA ASP A 131 8.21 -5.09 -13.61
C ASP A 131 8.51 -6.46 -14.24
N GLN A 132 8.26 -7.56 -13.53
CA GLN A 132 8.44 -8.90 -14.12
C GLN A 132 7.41 -9.19 -15.23
N ILE A 133 6.16 -8.74 -15.06
CA ILE A 133 5.11 -8.88 -16.08
C ILE A 133 5.43 -8.01 -17.30
N SER A 134 5.81 -6.75 -17.10
CA SER A 134 6.18 -5.85 -18.21
C SER A 134 7.36 -6.37 -19.03
N ASN A 135 8.33 -7.02 -18.38
CA ASN A 135 9.49 -7.60 -19.03
C ASN A 135 9.23 -8.98 -19.65
N GLY A 136 7.99 -9.47 -19.64
CA GLY A 136 7.61 -10.78 -20.21
C GLY A 136 8.21 -11.99 -19.45
N ARG A 137 8.78 -11.77 -18.26
CA ARG A 137 9.36 -12.84 -17.42
C ARG A 137 8.28 -13.64 -16.68
N ILE A 138 7.10 -13.04 -16.54
CA ILE A 138 5.92 -13.63 -15.93
C ILE A 138 4.74 -13.42 -16.88
N SER A 139 4.05 -14.50 -17.26
CA SER A 139 2.83 -14.41 -18.07
C SER A 139 1.64 -13.98 -17.20
N SER A 140 0.86 -13.02 -17.71
CA SER A 140 -0.41 -12.56 -17.14
C SER A 140 -1.63 -13.13 -17.88
N ASP A 141 -1.43 -14.14 -18.73
CA ASP A 141 -2.52 -14.75 -19.50
C ASP A 141 -3.42 -15.57 -18.57
N VAL A 142 -4.72 -15.27 -18.65
CA VAL A 142 -5.80 -16.09 -18.10
C VAL A 142 -6.13 -17.09 -19.21
N ASN A 143 -5.87 -18.38 -18.99
CA ASN A 143 -6.47 -19.43 -19.81
C ASN A 143 -7.98 -19.51 -19.55
#